data_AF-A0A6G3S785-F1
#
_entry.id   AF-A0A6G3S785-F1
#
_cell.length_a   1.000
_cell.length_b   1.000
_cell.length_c   1.000
_cell.angle_alpha   90.00
_cell.angle_beta   90.00
_cell.angle_gamma   90.00
#
_symmetry.space_group_name_H-M   'P 1'
#
loop_
_entity.id
_entity.type
_entity.pdbx_description
1 polymer ?
#
loop_
_entity_poly.entity_id
_entity_poly.type
_entity_poly.pdbx_seq_one_letter_code
_entity_poly.pdbx_strand_id
1 'polypeptide(L)'
;MRDFSTAGPDATRLVLDLALTIRHDGNGGVADDLLTPEDLTAWVHAHAAALPLEPGLTGDAESLRRVRETRAAVRALFARAVRPGEPSPADARRLLPVAD
;
A
#
# COMPACT_ATOMS: atom_id res chain seq x y z
N MET A 1 -10.10 -8.97 -19.39
CA MET A 1 -10.58 -8.02 -18.37
C MET A 1 -10.95 -8.85 -17.16
N ARG A 2 -10.09 -8.90 -16.12
CA ARG A 2 -10.37 -9.73 -14.93
C ARG A 2 -11.47 -9.05 -14.12
N ASP A 3 -12.51 -9.80 -13.76
CA ASP A 3 -13.59 -9.34 -12.90
C ASP A 3 -13.06 -9.08 -11.49
N PHE A 4 -12.93 -7.81 -11.11
CA PHE A 4 -12.62 -7.40 -9.74
C PHE A 4 -13.87 -7.34 -8.84
N SER A 5 -15.07 -7.60 -9.39
CA SER A 5 -16.36 -7.53 -8.67
C SER A 5 -16.53 -8.59 -7.56
N THR A 6 -15.61 -9.55 -7.43
CA THR A 6 -15.57 -10.54 -6.35
C THR A 6 -14.20 -10.56 -5.66
N ALA A 7 -13.60 -9.39 -5.45
CA ALA A 7 -12.48 -9.28 -4.52
C ALA A 7 -12.97 -9.72 -3.13
N GLY A 8 -12.67 -10.97 -2.75
CA GLY A 8 -13.05 -11.55 -1.46
C GLY A 8 -12.43 -10.79 -0.28
N PRO A 9 -12.79 -11.13 0.97
CA PRO A 9 -12.26 -10.49 2.18
C PRO A 9 -10.72 -10.44 2.22
N ASP A 10 -10.06 -11.41 1.58
CA ASP A 10 -8.60 -11.49 1.48
C ASP A 10 -8.00 -10.34 0.65
N ALA A 11 -8.67 -9.91 -0.42
CA ALA A 11 -8.22 -8.81 -1.25
C ALA A 11 -8.36 -7.46 -0.52
N THR A 12 -9.46 -7.25 0.22
CA THR A 12 -9.61 -6.07 1.06
C THR A 12 -8.54 -6.01 2.14
N ARG A 13 -8.26 -7.14 2.79
CA ARG A 13 -7.21 -7.24 3.81
C ARG A 13 -5.83 -6.93 3.23
N LEU A 14 -5.51 -7.49 2.06
CA LEU A 14 -4.24 -7.24 1.38
C LEU A 14 -4.04 -5.75 1.02
N VAL A 15 -5.10 -5.06 0.55
CA VAL A 15 -5.04 -3.62 0.24
C VAL A 15 -4.81 -2.81 1.51
N LEU A 16 -5.47 -3.17 2.61
CA LEU A 16 -5.27 -2.51 3.90
C LEU A 16 -3.86 -2.76 4.44
N ASP A 17 -3.39 -4.01 4.41
CA ASP A 17 -2.05 -4.39 4.86
C ASP A 17 -0.98 -3.66 4.04
N LEU A 18 -1.17 -3.49 2.73
CA LEU A 18 -0.29 -2.65 1.90
C LEU A 18 -0.32 -1.19 2.34
N ALA A 19 -1.49 -0.61 2.60
CA ALA A 19 -1.59 0.79 3.04
C ALA A 19 -0.92 1.03 4.40
N LEU A 20 -0.96 0.04 5.30
CA LEU A 20 -0.42 0.08 6.66
C LEU A 20 1.10 -0.09 6.75
N THR A 21 1.77 -0.43 5.65
CA THR A 21 3.25 -0.38 5.57
C THR A 21 3.82 1.04 5.72
N ILE A 22 2.97 2.08 5.68
CA ILE A 22 3.30 3.42 6.19
C ILE A 22 2.55 3.62 7.51
N ARG A 23 3.30 3.75 8.59
CA ARG A 23 2.77 3.87 9.97
C ARG A 23 3.43 5.01 10.73
N HIS A 24 2.71 5.55 11.71
CA HIS A 24 3.33 6.43 12.69
C HIS A 24 4.35 5.65 13.52
N ASP A 25 5.51 6.24 13.78
CA ASP A 25 6.60 5.60 14.52
C ASP A 25 6.50 5.77 16.05
N GLY A 26 5.47 6.48 16.53
CA GLY A 26 5.27 6.79 17.95
C GLY A 26 6.01 8.02 18.45
N ASN A 27 6.91 8.62 17.66
CA ASN A 27 7.71 9.79 18.00
C ASN A 27 7.30 11.05 17.19
N GLY A 28 6.11 11.02 16.58
CA GLY A 28 5.65 12.07 15.68
C GLY A 28 6.22 11.97 14.25
N GLY A 29 7.00 10.93 13.97
CA GLY A 29 7.51 10.60 12.64
C GLY A 29 6.66 9.54 11.94
N VAL A 30 7.19 9.06 10.82
CA VAL A 30 6.55 8.09 9.94
C VAL A 30 7.58 7.04 9.53
N ALA A 31 7.28 5.79 9.83
CA ALA A 31 8.02 4.64 9.32
C ALA A 31 7.42 4.18 7.98
N ASP A 32 8.29 3.74 7.08
CA ASP A 32 7.94 3.09 5.81
C ASP A 32 8.61 1.72 5.80
N ASP A 33 7.82 0.65 5.78
CA ASP A 33 8.30 -0.73 5.80
C ASP A 33 8.65 -1.24 4.38
N LEU A 34 8.53 -0.43 3.32
CA LEU A 34 8.88 -0.76 1.93
C LEU A 34 9.91 0.23 1.37
N LEU A 35 11.12 0.25 1.96
CA LEU A 35 12.20 1.15 1.54
C LEU A 35 13.06 0.57 0.43
N THR A 36 13.23 -0.76 0.43
CA THR A 36 14.15 -1.47 -0.46
C THR A 36 13.44 -2.59 -1.24
N PRO A 37 14.02 -3.07 -2.36
CA PRO A 37 13.49 -4.23 -3.07
C PRO A 37 13.46 -5.50 -2.20
N GLU A 38 14.38 -5.64 -1.26
CA GLU A 38 14.42 -6.73 -0.28
C GLU A 38 13.22 -6.67 0.67
N ASP A 39 12.85 -5.47 1.14
CA ASP A 39 11.65 -5.28 1.97
C ASP A 39 10.38 -5.64 1.20
N LEU A 40 10.29 -5.26 -0.09
CA LEU A 40 9.19 -5.67 -0.96
C LEU A 40 9.14 -7.19 -1.13
N THR A 41 10.30 -7.82 -1.35
CA THR A 41 10.41 -9.27 -1.48
C THR A 41 9.89 -9.97 -0.23
N ALA A 42 10.34 -9.52 0.96
CA ALA A 42 9.88 -10.06 2.23
C ALA A 42 8.36 -9.87 2.41
N TRP A 43 7.82 -8.70 2.07
CA TRP A 43 6.38 -8.44 2.16
C TRP A 43 5.58 -9.34 1.22
N VAL A 44 6.00 -9.51 -0.03
CA VAL A 44 5.36 -10.40 -1.01
C VAL A 44 5.35 -11.84 -0.52
N HIS A 45 6.48 -12.33 0.01
CA HIS A 45 6.55 -13.70 0.55
C HIS A 45 5.63 -13.90 1.75
N ALA A 46 5.53 -12.92 2.65
CA ALA A 46 4.62 -12.98 3.79
C ALA A 46 3.14 -13.04 3.37
N HIS A 47 2.80 -12.50 2.20
CA HIS A 47 1.43 -12.45 1.67
C HIS A 47 1.20 -13.41 0.48
N ALA A 48 2.11 -14.37 0.25
CA ALA A 48 2.08 -15.24 -0.93
C ALA A 48 0.77 -16.04 -1.07
N ALA A 49 0.12 -16.39 0.04
CA ALA A 49 -1.16 -17.10 0.02
C ALA A 49 -2.33 -16.25 -0.54
N ALA A 50 -2.24 -14.93 -0.45
CA ALA A 50 -3.26 -13.99 -0.93
C ALA A 50 -2.92 -13.39 -2.30
N LEU A 51 -1.71 -13.65 -2.81
CA LEU A 51 -1.20 -13.08 -4.04
C LEU A 51 -1.16 -14.15 -5.13
N PRO A 52 -1.72 -13.90 -6.34
CA PRO A 52 -1.63 -14.83 -7.46
C PRO A 52 -0.27 -14.71 -8.15
N LEU A 53 0.81 -14.95 -7.41
CA LEU A 53 2.19 -14.82 -7.87
C LEU A 53 2.87 -16.19 -7.91
N GLU A 54 3.80 -16.33 -8.86
CA GLU A 54 4.65 -17.51 -8.93
C GLU A 54 5.58 -17.58 -7.69
N PRO A 55 5.81 -18.78 -7.14
CA PRO A 55 6.78 -18.98 -6.06
C PRO A 55 8.16 -18.43 -6.46
N GLY A 56 8.80 -17.70 -5.54
CA GLY A 56 10.17 -17.17 -5.76
C GLY A 56 10.23 -15.81 -6.45
N LEU A 57 9.11 -15.11 -6.63
CA LEU A 57 9.13 -13.73 -7.10
C LEU A 57 9.90 -12.82 -6.15
N THR A 58 10.95 -12.16 -6.66
CA THR A 58 11.72 -11.14 -5.97
C THR A 58 11.32 -9.75 -6.47
N GLY A 59 11.16 -8.80 -5.55
CA GLY A 59 10.98 -7.40 -5.88
C GLY A 59 12.26 -6.82 -6.49
N ASP A 60 12.11 -6.01 -7.53
CA ASP A 60 13.16 -5.15 -8.06
C ASP A 60 12.81 -3.67 -7.81
N ALA A 61 13.72 -2.77 -8.19
CA ALA A 61 13.53 -1.33 -7.99
C ALA A 61 12.31 -0.78 -8.74
N GLU A 62 12.01 -1.32 -9.93
CA GLU A 62 10.85 -0.89 -10.71
C GLU A 62 9.54 -1.32 -10.07
N SER A 63 9.46 -2.58 -9.64
CA SER A 63 8.33 -3.16 -8.92
C SER A 63 8.09 -2.41 -7.62
N LEU A 64 9.15 -2.11 -6.86
CA LEU A 64 9.08 -1.29 -5.66
C LEU A 64 8.48 0.09 -5.95
N ARG A 65 8.94 0.78 -6.99
CA ARG A 65 8.37 2.08 -7.39
C ARG A 65 6.87 1.96 -7.69
N ARG A 66 6.47 0.99 -8.50
CA ARG A 66 5.06 0.76 -8.88
C ARG A 66 4.17 0.43 -7.68
N VAL A 67 4.66 -0.40 -6.75
CA VAL A 67 3.94 -0.75 -5.52
C VAL A 67 3.79 0.49 -4.62
N ARG A 68 4.83 1.32 -4.48
CA ARG A 68 4.76 2.55 -3.68
C ARG A 68 3.79 3.57 -4.29
N GLU A 69 3.72 3.68 -5.62
CA GLU A 69 2.73 4.51 -6.33
C GLU A 69 1.31 4.00 -6.11
N THR A 70 1.09 2.69 -6.22
CA THR A 70 -0.22 2.06 -5.95
C THR A 70 -0.66 2.31 -4.51
N ARG A 71 0.26 2.12 -3.55
CA ARG A 71 0.02 2.40 -2.12
C ARG A 71 -0.37 3.87 -1.89
N ALA A 72 0.30 4.82 -2.55
CA ALA A 72 -0.02 6.24 -2.45
C ALA A 72 -1.43 6.55 -2.98
N ALA A 73 -1.81 5.98 -4.12
CA ALA A 73 -3.15 6.13 -4.69
C ALA A 73 -4.24 5.54 -3.77
N VAL A 74 -4.02 4.34 -3.22
CA VAL A 74 -4.94 3.71 -2.27
C VAL A 74 -5.13 4.56 -1.01
N ARG A 75 -4.04 5.08 -0.44
CA ARG A 75 -4.12 5.96 0.74
C ARG A 75 -4.87 7.25 0.45
N ALA A 76 -4.66 7.86 -0.72
CA ALA A 76 -5.41 9.05 -1.14
C ALA A 76 -6.92 8.75 -1.26
N LEU A 77 -7.28 7.61 -1.84
CA LEU A 77 -8.67 7.18 -1.92
C LEU A 77 -9.28 6.96 -0.53
N PHE A 78 -8.58 6.27 0.37
CA PHE A 78 -9.06 6.06 1.74
C PHE A 78 -9.22 7.37 2.50
N ALA A 79 -8.22 8.26 2.44
CA ALA A 79 -8.31 9.57 3.05
C ALA A 79 -9.51 10.37 2.51
N ARG A 80 -9.80 10.29 1.21
CA ARG A 80 -10.98 10.95 0.63
C ARG A 80 -12.30 10.30 1.05
N ALA A 81 -12.33 8.98 1.13
CA ALA A 81 -13.53 8.20 1.44
C ALA A 81 -13.96 8.33 2.90
N VAL A 82 -13.00 8.36 3.83
CA VAL A 82 -13.30 8.48 5.27
C VAL A 82 -13.60 9.90 5.71
N ARG A 83 -13.61 10.89 4.77
CA ARG A 83 -13.71 12.34 5.01
C ARG A 83 -13.28 12.69 6.44
N PRO A 84 -12.00 12.45 6.78
CA PRO A 84 -11.47 13.03 7.99
C PRO A 84 -11.54 14.55 7.80
N GLY A 85 -11.34 15.31 8.87
CA GLY A 85 -10.95 16.71 8.71
C GLY A 85 -9.66 16.82 7.90
N GLU A 86 -8.86 17.85 8.18
CA GLU A 86 -7.58 18.01 7.49
C GLU A 86 -6.71 16.72 7.55
N PRO A 87 -6.04 16.32 6.44
CA PRO A 87 -5.28 15.08 6.40
C PRO A 87 -4.24 15.00 7.52
N SER A 88 -4.00 13.79 8.04
CA SER A 88 -2.97 13.58 9.04
C SER A 88 -1.58 13.98 8.50
N PRO A 89 -0.61 14.34 9.35
CA PRO A 89 0.76 14.62 8.90
C PRO A 89 1.42 13.46 8.14
N ALA A 90 1.00 12.21 8.40
CA ALA A 90 1.48 11.04 7.66
C ALA A 90 1.00 11.02 6.20
N ASP A 91 -0.16 11.61 5.93
CA ASP A 91 -0.79 11.63 4.62
C ASP A 91 -0.50 12.94 3.88
N ALA A 92 -0.52 14.08 4.57
CA ALA A 92 -0.52 15.42 3.96
C ALA A 92 0.60 15.66 2.94
N ARG A 93 1.78 15.05 3.12
CA ARG A 93 2.93 15.20 2.20
C ARG A 93 3.02 14.13 1.10
N ARG A 94 2.11 13.14 1.11
CA ARG A 94 2.20 11.91 0.30
C ARG A 94 0.96 11.64 -0.54
N LEU A 95 -0.17 12.29 -0.25
CA LEU A 95 -1.39 12.11 -1.04
C LEU A 95 -1.27 12.79 -2.41
N LEU A 96 -1.70 12.09 -3.46
CA LEU A 96 -1.88 12.69 -4.77
C LEU A 96 -3.09 13.63 -4.77
N PRO A 97 -3.06 14.73 -5.55
CA PRO A 97 -4.27 15.51 -5.82
C PRO A 97 -5.29 14.63 -6.54
N VAL A 98 -6.52 14.61 -6.03
CA VAL A 98 -7.65 13.95 -6.68
C VAL A 98 -8.49 15.06 -7.30
N ALA A 99 -8.78 14.95 -8.60
CA ALA A 99 -9.69 15.88 -9.26
C ALA A 99 -11.09 15.79 -8.62
N ASP A 100 -11.75 16.94 -8.45
CA ASP A 100 -13.12 17.03 -7.93
C ASP A 100 -14.15 16.36 -8.85
#